data_AF-A0AA43HQB7-F1
#
_entry.id   AF-A0AA43HQB7-F1
#
_cell.length_a   1.000
_cell.length_b   1.000
_cell.length_c   1.000
_cell.angle_alpha   90.00
_cell.angle_beta   90.00
_cell.angle_gamma   90.00
#
_symmetry.space_group_name_H-M   'P 1'
#
loop_
_entity.id
_entity.type
_entity.pdbx_description
1 polymer ?
#
loop_
_entity_poly.entity_id
_entity_poly.type
_entity_poly.pdbx_seq_one_letter_code
_entity_poly.pdbx_strand_id
1 'polypeptide(L)'
;MKLKLFIPIIILLLLSCGNRGRTKEYLVFKPIVAGDDHPRSPSFIQEDSIPQSEFENFKYVLKNYKADYFVEDGKIYIDSKEYSEKELMWNYTLKARDSVWLKENRGY
;
A
#
# COMPACT_ATOMS: atom_id res chain seq x y z
N MET A 1 -37.46 -8.62 -39.79
CA MET A 1 -37.30 -8.49 -38.33
C MET A 1 -36.06 -9.25 -37.84
N LYS A 2 -34.80 -8.80 -38.01
CA LYS A 2 -33.64 -9.55 -37.48
C LYS A 2 -32.38 -8.71 -37.11
N LEU A 3 -32.45 -7.39 -36.97
CA LEU A 3 -31.27 -6.59 -36.59
C LEU A 3 -31.34 -5.97 -35.18
N LYS A 4 -32.53 -5.82 -34.60
CA LYS A 4 -32.72 -5.18 -33.28
C LYS A 4 -32.39 -6.09 -32.09
N LEU A 5 -32.21 -7.40 -32.30
CA LEU A 5 -31.91 -8.37 -31.23
C LEU A 5 -30.41 -8.52 -30.92
N PHE A 6 -29.51 -8.06 -31.80
CA PHE A 6 -28.06 -8.22 -31.61
C PHE A 6 -27.40 -7.07 -30.84
N ILE A 7 -28.03 -5.89 -30.84
CA ILE A 7 -27.55 -4.69 -30.13
C ILE A 7 -27.37 -4.96 -28.62
N PRO A 8 -28.31 -5.58 -27.89
CA PRO A 8 -28.11 -5.85 -26.46
C PRO A 8 -27.02 -6.89 -26.20
N ILE A 9 -26.81 -7.86 -27.11
CA ILE A 9 -25.76 -8.89 -26.98
C ILE A 9 -24.37 -8.27 -27.12
N ILE A 10 -24.22 -7.32 -28.06
CA ILE A 10 -22.95 -6.59 -28.25
C ILE A 10 -22.64 -5.70 -27.02
N ILE A 11 -23.65 -5.05 -26.44
CA ILE A 11 -23.48 -4.24 -25.22
C ILE A 11 -23.07 -5.13 -24.03
N LEU A 12 -23.68 -6.32 -23.89
CA LEU A 12 -23.35 -7.28 -22.83
C LEU A 12 -21.92 -7.84 -22.98
N LEU A 13 -21.47 -8.10 -24.21
CA LEU A 13 -20.10 -8.52 -24.53
C LEU A 13 -19.07 -7.42 -24.24
N LEU A 14 -19.39 -6.16 -24.57
CA LEU A 14 -18.52 -5.01 -24.27
C LEU A 14 -18.36 -4.77 -22.77
N LEU A 15 -19.40 -5.00 -21.97
CA LEU A 15 -19.34 -4.89 -20.50
C LEU A 15 -18.47 -5.99 -19.86
N SER A 16 -18.42 -7.19 -20.45
CA SER A 16 -17.59 -8.30 -19.93
C SER A 16 -16.09 -8.11 -20.15
N CYS A 17 -15.69 -7.31 -21.14
CA CYS A 17 -14.28 -7.11 -21.52
C CYS A 17 -13.59 -5.99 -20.70
N GLY A 18 -14.35 -5.23 -19.91
CA GLY A 18 -13.88 -4.07 -19.14
C GLY A 18 -13.17 -4.40 -17.82
N ASN A 19 -13.37 -5.60 -17.28
CA ASN A 19 -12.69 -6.04 -16.06
C ASN A 19 -11.49 -6.93 -16.39
N ARG A 20 -10.48 -6.34 -17.04
CA ARG A 20 -9.10 -6.86 -16.86
C ARG A 20 -8.71 -6.54 -15.43
N GLY A 21 -9.09 -7.43 -14.51
CA GLY A 21 -8.58 -7.39 -13.14
C GLY A 21 -7.06 -7.36 -13.23
N ARG A 22 -6.46 -6.24 -12.82
CA ARG A 22 -5.01 -6.21 -12.65
C ARG A 22 -4.69 -7.25 -11.59
N THR A 23 -3.85 -8.22 -11.93
CA THR A 23 -3.21 -9.07 -10.93
C THR A 23 -2.51 -8.16 -9.94
N LYS A 24 -2.88 -8.26 -8.66
CA LYS A 24 -2.18 -7.55 -7.60
C LYS A 24 -0.78 -8.12 -7.50
N GLU A 25 0.19 -7.23 -7.55
CA GLU A 25 1.58 -7.56 -7.29
C GLU A 25 1.92 -7.02 -5.91
N TYR A 26 2.66 -7.80 -5.13
CA TYR A 26 3.02 -7.45 -3.77
C TYR A 26 4.54 -7.38 -3.65
N LEU A 27 5.02 -6.34 -2.99
CA LEU A 27 6.44 -6.09 -2.77
C LEU A 27 6.76 -6.13 -1.28
N VAL A 28 7.97 -6.57 -0.94
CA VAL A 28 8.46 -6.51 0.44
C VAL A 28 8.49 -5.05 0.86
N PHE A 29 7.76 -4.72 1.92
CA PHE A 29 7.75 -3.39 2.50
C PHE A 29 9.14 -3.08 3.04
N LYS A 30 9.73 -2.01 2.52
CA LYS A 30 10.94 -1.41 3.06
C LYS A 30 10.64 0.02 3.52
N PRO A 31 11.03 0.39 4.76
CA PRO A 31 10.78 1.73 5.29
C PRO A 31 11.33 2.81 4.37
N ILE A 32 10.63 3.93 4.33
CA ILE A 32 11.04 5.11 3.58
C ILE A 32 11.26 6.24 4.58
N VAL A 33 12.39 6.93 4.46
CA VAL A 33 12.75 8.08 5.29
C VAL A 33 13.07 9.28 4.42
N ALA A 34 12.89 10.48 4.97
CA ALA A 34 13.30 11.73 4.33
C ALA A 34 14.83 11.83 4.37
N GLY A 35 15.44 12.21 3.25
CA GLY A 35 16.84 12.59 3.17
C GLY A 35 17.08 14.02 3.67
N ASP A 36 18.34 14.32 3.95
CA ASP A 36 18.76 15.60 4.55
C ASP A 36 19.00 16.73 3.52
N ASP A 37 18.59 16.52 2.26
CA ASP A 37 18.95 17.39 1.13
C ASP A 37 18.14 18.70 1.10
N HIS A 38 16.83 18.65 1.32
CA HIS A 38 15.99 19.85 1.22
C HIS A 38 14.79 19.87 2.19
N PRO A 39 14.66 20.87 3.09
CA PRO A 39 13.62 20.88 4.13
C PRO A 39 12.16 20.93 3.64
N ARG A 40 11.94 21.40 2.40
CA ARG A 40 10.58 21.57 1.82
C ARG A 40 10.22 20.51 0.78
N SER A 41 11.20 19.72 0.36
CA SER A 41 11.02 18.68 -0.66
C SER A 41 12.12 17.64 -0.44
N PRO A 42 12.06 16.89 0.67
CA PRO A 42 13.09 15.91 0.96
C PRO A 42 13.10 14.85 -0.13
N SER A 43 14.30 14.44 -0.51
CA SER A 43 14.48 13.17 -1.20
C SER A 43 13.99 12.02 -0.31
N PHE A 44 13.54 10.92 -0.92
CA PHE A 44 13.13 9.72 -0.18
C PHE A 44 14.19 8.65 -0.29
N ILE A 45 14.66 8.18 0.86
CA ILE A 45 15.63 7.10 0.99
C ILE A 45 14.89 5.85 1.46
N GLN A 46 15.12 4.73 0.79
CA GLN A 46 14.57 3.43 1.15
C GLN A 46 15.59 2.70 2.03
N GLU A 47 15.18 2.30 3.23
CA GLU A 47 15.99 1.44 4.09
C GLU A 47 16.00 0.00 3.58
N ASP A 48 16.91 -0.84 4.08
CA ASP A 48 17.03 -2.22 3.58
C ASP A 48 15.91 -3.14 4.06
N SER A 49 15.46 -2.97 5.30
CA SER A 49 14.46 -3.82 5.94
C SER A 49 13.87 -3.15 7.19
N ILE A 50 12.72 -3.65 7.64
CA ILE A 50 12.11 -3.24 8.91
C ILE A 50 12.93 -3.84 10.08
N PRO A 51 13.39 -3.03 11.05
CA PRO A 51 14.01 -3.55 12.26
C PRO A 51 13.05 -4.47 13.04
N GLN A 52 13.57 -5.59 13.56
CA GLN A 52 12.74 -6.58 14.27
C GLN A 52 11.97 -5.97 15.45
N SER A 53 12.56 -5.00 16.16
CA SER A 53 11.93 -4.26 17.26
C SER A 53 10.72 -3.40 16.84
N GLU A 54 10.64 -3.03 15.56
CA GLU A 54 9.60 -2.16 15.01
C GLU A 54 8.53 -2.94 14.23
N PHE A 55 8.75 -4.22 13.95
CA PHE A 55 7.90 -5.03 13.06
C PHE A 55 6.41 -4.99 13.43
N GLU A 56 6.10 -5.14 14.72
CA GLU A 56 4.71 -5.07 15.20
C GLU A 56 4.11 -3.66 15.10
N ASN A 57 4.94 -2.61 15.15
CA ASN A 57 4.50 -1.22 14.91
C ASN A 57 4.09 -1.01 13.46
N PHE A 58 4.88 -1.52 12.51
CA PHE A 58 4.52 -1.47 11.09
C PHE A 58 3.22 -2.23 10.81
N LYS A 59 3.08 -3.47 11.29
CA LYS A 59 1.82 -4.24 11.15
C LYS A 59 0.63 -3.46 11.70
N TYR A 60 0.80 -2.85 12.87
CA TYR A 60 -0.26 -2.09 13.52
C TYR A 60 -0.66 -0.86 12.70
N VAL A 61 0.30 -0.07 12.22
CA VAL A 61 0.06 1.11 11.37
C VAL A 61 -0.66 0.71 10.10
N LEU A 62 -0.16 -0.29 9.37
CA LEU A 62 -0.77 -0.74 8.12
C LEU A 62 -2.21 -1.23 8.34
N LYS A 63 -2.46 -1.94 9.44
CA LYS A 63 -3.82 -2.35 9.84
C LYS A 63 -4.70 -1.14 10.13
N ASN A 64 -4.20 -0.14 10.87
CA ASN A 64 -4.95 1.05 11.23
C ASN A 64 -5.37 1.88 10.00
N TYR A 65 -4.48 1.99 9.02
CA TYR A 65 -4.74 2.66 7.75
C TYR A 65 -5.48 1.80 6.72
N LYS A 66 -5.79 0.54 7.05
CA LYS A 66 -6.45 -0.43 6.16
C LYS A 66 -5.69 -0.63 4.84
N ALA A 67 -4.36 -0.58 4.91
CA ALA A 67 -3.48 -0.89 3.79
C ALA A 67 -3.70 -2.33 3.32
N ASP A 68 -3.52 -2.58 2.02
CA ASP A 68 -3.58 -3.93 1.47
C ASP A 68 -2.21 -4.62 1.64
N TYR A 69 -2.09 -5.39 2.73
CA TYR A 69 -0.84 -6.05 3.08
C TYR A 69 -1.09 -7.46 3.64
N PHE A 70 -0.05 -8.30 3.55
CA PHE A 70 0.02 -9.57 4.26
C PHE A 70 1.41 -9.80 4.85
N VAL A 71 1.52 -10.81 5.71
CA VAL A 71 2.78 -11.22 6.34
C VAL A 71 3.11 -12.64 5.93
N GLU A 72 4.32 -12.84 5.42
CA GLU A 72 4.84 -14.15 5.02
C GLU A 72 6.35 -14.18 5.30
N ASP A 73 6.86 -15.29 5.83
CA ASP A 73 8.29 -15.47 6.17
C ASP A 73 8.92 -14.32 6.98
N GLY A 74 8.17 -13.78 7.95
CA GLY A 74 8.64 -12.68 8.79
C GLY A 74 8.80 -11.35 8.06
N LYS A 75 8.25 -11.21 6.86
CA LYS A 75 8.26 -9.99 6.05
C LYS A 75 6.85 -9.48 5.84
N ILE A 76 6.72 -8.17 5.73
CA ILE A 76 5.47 -7.51 5.34
C ILE A 76 5.52 -7.33 3.83
N TYR A 77 4.47 -7.77 3.16
CA TYR A 77 4.25 -7.55 1.73
C TYR A 77 3.08 -6.59 1.55
N ILE A 78 3.23 -5.58 0.70
CA ILE A 78 2.23 -4.55 0.44
C ILE A 78 1.97 -4.43 -1.06
N ASP A 79 0.74 -4.07 -1.43
CA ASP A 79 0.35 -3.87 -2.83
C ASP A 79 1.30 -2.89 -3.53
N SER A 80 1.79 -3.27 -4.71
CA SER A 80 2.84 -2.53 -5.42
C SER A 80 2.41 -1.13 -5.85
N LYS A 81 1.10 -0.91 -6.09
CA LYS A 81 0.57 0.42 -6.39
C LYS A 81 0.66 1.31 -5.16
N GLU A 82 0.28 0.80 -3.99
CA GLU A 82 0.42 1.52 -2.73
C GLU A 82 1.91 1.78 -2.41
N TYR A 83 2.77 0.78 -2.65
CA TYR A 83 4.22 0.90 -2.46
C TYR A 83 4.88 2.01 -3.30
N SER A 84 4.29 2.32 -4.45
CA SER A 84 4.80 3.35 -5.37
C SER A 84 4.58 4.77 -4.83
N GLU A 85 3.64 4.96 -3.89
CA GLU A 85 3.33 6.24 -3.25
C GLU A 85 4.32 6.53 -2.11
N LYS A 86 5.47 7.15 -2.45
CA LYS A 86 6.59 7.34 -1.51
C LYS A 86 6.22 8.13 -0.25
N GLU A 87 5.39 9.17 -0.38
CA GLU A 87 4.91 9.95 0.76
C GLU A 87 4.05 9.10 1.71
N LEU A 88 3.23 8.19 1.18
CA LEU A 88 2.41 7.29 1.98
C LEU A 88 3.29 6.30 2.75
N MET A 89 4.27 5.69 2.09
CA MET A 89 5.22 4.78 2.72
C MET A 89 6.07 5.47 3.79
N TRP A 90 6.47 6.72 3.55
CA TRP A 90 7.15 7.55 4.54
C TRP A 90 6.24 7.85 5.73
N ASN A 91 4.98 8.22 5.51
CA ASN A 91 4.02 8.42 6.58
C ASN A 91 3.83 7.16 7.44
N TYR A 92 3.72 5.98 6.83
CA TYR A 92 3.67 4.71 7.59
C TYR A 92 4.92 4.47 8.44
N THR A 93 6.08 4.76 7.87
CA THR A 93 7.37 4.67 8.58
C THR A 93 7.41 5.63 9.78
N LEU A 94 6.98 6.88 9.60
CA LEU A 94 6.89 7.86 10.69
C LEU A 94 5.93 7.39 11.78
N LYS A 95 4.73 6.93 11.44
CA LYS A 95 3.74 6.46 12.42
C LYS A 95 4.18 5.20 13.16
N ALA A 96 4.95 4.33 12.51
CA ALA A 96 5.49 3.12 13.14
C ALA A 96 6.60 3.43 14.16
N ARG A 97 7.22 4.61 14.07
CA ARG A 97 8.28 5.08 14.96
C ARG A 97 7.81 6.16 15.95
N ASP A 98 6.61 6.70 15.74
CA ASP A 98 6.00 7.70 16.61
C ASP A 98 5.35 7.02 17.83
N SER A 99 6.07 7.02 18.95
CA SER A 99 5.60 6.43 20.21
C SER A 99 4.31 7.06 20.75
N VAL A 100 4.08 8.36 20.50
CA VAL A 100 2.87 9.06 20.95
C VAL A 100 1.68 8.58 20.13
N TRP A 101 1.81 8.61 18.81
CA TRP A 101 0.78 8.12 17.90
C TRP A 101 0.43 6.65 18.17
N LEU A 102 1.44 5.81 18.39
CA LEU A 102 1.23 4.39 18.72
C LEU A 102 0.44 4.23 20.02
N LYS A 103 0.74 5.02 21.06
CA LYS A 103 0.02 4.94 22.33
C LYS A 103 -1.44 5.36 22.18
N GLU A 104 -1.69 6.47 21.49
CA GLU A 104 -3.04 7.02 21.29
C GLU A 104 -3.93 6.08 20.46
N ASN A 105 -3.35 5.40 19.46
CA ASN A 105 -4.13 4.57 18.55
C ASN A 105 -4.23 3.12 19.05
N ARG A 106 -3.21 2.57 19.73
CA ARG A 106 -3.26 1.19 20.28
C ARG A 106 -4.12 1.06 21.52
N GLY A 107 -4.38 2.15 22.25
CA GLY A 107 -5.17 2.14 23.48
C GLY A 107 -4.43 1.51 24.66
N TYR A 108 -3.27 2.07 25.02
CA TYR A 108 -2.56 1.75 26.27
C TYR A 108 -2.87 2.76 27.38
#